data_AF-A0AAV9DNB5-F1
#
_entry.id   AF-A0AAV9DNB5-F1
#
_cell.length_a   1.000
_cell.length_b   1.000
_cell.length_c   1.000
_cell.angle_alpha   90.00
_cell.angle_beta   90.00
_cell.angle_gamma   90.00
#
_symmetry.space_group_name_H-M   'P 1'
#
loop_
_entity.id
_entity.type
_entity.pdbx_description
1 polymer ?
#
loop_
_entity_poly.entity_id
_entity_poly.type
_entity_poly.pdbx_seq_one_letter_code
_entity_poly.pdbx_strand_id
1 'polypeptide(L)'
;MLVFTGCFANVSKEGEEEKYVLTPVSRLLVKDNDRGLSPFLFFELDPVMQSPWQSLGKWFHSDQPTSFAKAHGVEIFEMAGRPSVFFIDNDVLGDQCLHRRPPIDNATAFFIDGAL
;
A
#
# COMPACT_ATOMS: atom_id res chain seq x y z
N MET A 1 0.84 20.14 9.99
CA MET A 1 1.72 19.17 9.32
C MET A 1 1.25 18.82 7.90
N LEU A 2 0.03 18.30 7.70
CA LEU A 2 -0.43 17.89 6.35
C LEU A 2 -0.61 19.04 5.33
N VAL A 3 -0.87 20.25 5.80
CA VAL A 3 -0.89 21.45 4.95
C VAL A 3 0.53 21.80 4.50
N PHE A 4 1.48 21.78 5.44
CA PHE A 4 2.88 22.05 5.17
C PHE A 4 3.51 21.04 4.21
N THR A 5 3.15 19.75 4.33
CA THR A 5 3.60 18.70 3.41
C THR A 5 2.88 18.70 2.06
N GLY A 6 1.94 19.62 1.84
CA GLY A 6 1.19 19.74 0.57
C GLY A 6 0.09 18.69 0.37
N CYS A 7 -0.27 17.92 1.39
CA CYS A 7 -1.42 17.02 1.33
C CYS A 7 -2.73 17.81 1.29
N PHE A 8 -2.81 18.96 1.97
CA PHE A 8 -3.94 19.87 1.89
C PHE A 8 -3.46 21.29 1.58
N ALA A 9 -4.31 22.09 0.96
CA ALA A 9 -4.08 23.52 0.82
C ALA A 9 -5.05 24.30 1.71
N ASN A 10 -4.53 25.19 2.54
CA ASN A 10 -5.36 26.13 3.30
C ASN A 10 -5.83 27.26 2.36
N VAL A 11 -7.12 27.55 2.37
CA VAL A 11 -7.75 28.61 1.57
C VAL A 11 -8.57 29.58 2.43
N SER A 12 -8.37 29.57 3.76
CA SER A 12 -9.07 30.48 4.65
C SER A 12 -8.60 31.92 4.46
N LYS A 13 -9.53 32.86 4.64
CA LYS A 13 -9.23 34.28 4.74
C LYS A 13 -9.03 34.66 6.21
N GLU A 14 -8.29 35.73 6.44
CA GLU A 14 -8.00 36.23 7.78
C GLU A 14 -9.30 36.58 8.52
N GLY A 15 -9.53 35.96 9.68
CA GLY A 15 -10.75 36.12 10.47
C GLY A 15 -11.91 35.18 10.13
N GLU A 16 -11.77 34.29 9.14
CA GLU A 16 -12.72 33.21 8.87
C GLU A 16 -12.27 31.88 9.52
N GLU A 17 -13.19 30.91 9.59
CA GLU A 17 -12.85 29.53 9.92
C GLU A 17 -11.87 28.92 8.91
N GLU A 18 -11.01 28.03 9.40
CA GLU A 18 -10.02 27.33 8.58
C GLU A 18 -10.70 26.46 7.52
N LYS A 19 -10.34 26.67 6.26
CA LYS A 19 -10.85 25.93 5.11
C LYS A 19 -9.71 25.24 4.41
N TYR A 20 -9.91 23.96 4.09
CA TYR A 20 -8.92 23.12 3.45
C TYR A 20 -9.47 22.51 2.18
N VAL A 21 -8.66 22.49 1.12
CA VAL A 21 -8.99 21.83 -0.14
C VAL A 21 -8.01 20.71 -0.43
N LEU A 22 -8.50 19.70 -1.16
CA LEU A 22 -7.68 18.57 -1.60
C LEU A 22 -6.67 19.03 -2.67
N THR A 23 -5.43 18.58 -2.51
CA THR A 23 -4.40 18.70 -3.54
C THR A 23 -4.42 17.46 -4.44
N PRO A 24 -3.67 17.42 -5.55
CA PRO A 24 -3.53 16.18 -6.32
C PRO A 24 -3.10 14.98 -5.48
N VAL A 25 -2.28 15.20 -4.45
CA VAL A 25 -1.80 14.15 -3.53
C VAL A 25 -2.94 13.58 -2.71
N SER A 26 -3.71 14.41 -2.01
CA SER A 26 -4.82 13.90 -1.17
C SER A 26 -6.00 13.38 -1.98
N ARG A 27 -6.17 13.79 -3.24
CA ARG A 27 -7.14 13.16 -4.16
C ARG A 27 -6.84 11.69 -4.44
N LEU A 28 -5.57 11.28 -4.40
CA LEU A 28 -5.22 9.86 -4.50
C LEU A 28 -5.65 9.08 -3.25
N LEU A 29 -5.91 9.74 -2.12
CA LEU A 29 -6.29 9.08 -0.88
C LEU A 29 -7.81 9.05 -0.65
N VAL A 30 -8.61 9.53 -1.60
CA VAL A 30 -10.08 9.51 -1.52
C VAL A 30 -10.61 8.13 -1.88
N LYS A 31 -11.57 7.63 -1.07
CA LYS A 31 -12.15 6.28 -1.17
C LYS A 31 -12.82 5.98 -2.52
N ASP A 32 -13.40 6.98 -3.16
CA ASP A 32 -14.16 6.83 -4.42
C ASP A 32 -13.32 7.17 -5.67
N ASN A 33 -12.01 6.96 -5.60
CA ASN A 33 -11.11 7.17 -6.73
C ASN A 33 -10.71 5.81 -7.32
N ASP A 34 -11.08 5.56 -8.58
CA ASP A 34 -10.70 4.34 -9.35
C ASP A 34 -9.17 4.16 -9.51
N ARG A 35 -8.38 5.16 -9.14
CA ARG A 35 -6.91 5.12 -9.08
C ARG A 35 -6.39 5.52 -7.70
N GLY A 36 -7.17 5.22 -6.66
CA GLY A 36 -6.85 5.53 -5.28
C GLY A 36 -5.61 4.76 -4.81
N LEU A 37 -4.79 5.43 -4.01
CA LEU A 37 -3.69 4.83 -3.25
C LEU A 37 -4.11 4.53 -1.81
N SER A 38 -5.36 4.78 -1.43
CA SER A 38 -5.84 4.52 -0.08
C SER A 38 -5.64 3.08 0.38
N PRO A 39 -6.00 2.04 -0.41
CA PRO A 39 -5.77 0.65 0.00
C PRO A 39 -4.28 0.37 0.26
N PHE A 40 -3.41 0.86 -0.62
CA PHE A 40 -1.95 0.72 -0.49
C PHE A 40 -1.42 1.42 0.76
N LEU A 41 -1.91 2.63 1.05
CA LEU A 41 -1.53 3.36 2.25
C LEU A 41 -1.99 2.62 3.51
N PHE A 42 -3.19 2.04 3.52
CA PHE A 42 -3.67 1.25 4.65
C PHE A 42 -2.85 -0.02 4.86
N PHE A 43 -2.45 -0.68 3.77
CA PHE A 43 -1.55 -1.84 3.83
C PHE A 43 -0.19 -1.48 4.43
N GLU A 44 0.47 -0.43 3.95
CA GLU A 44 1.78 0.00 4.47
C GLU A 44 1.72 0.48 5.93
N LEU A 45 0.60 1.06 6.34
CA LEU A 45 0.38 1.51 7.72
C LEU A 45 -0.08 0.39 8.67
N ASP A 46 -0.39 -0.80 8.15
CA ASP A 46 -0.77 -1.94 8.98
C ASP A 46 0.40 -2.36 9.89
N PRO A 47 0.17 -2.72 11.17
CA PRO A 47 1.21 -3.19 12.07
C PRO A 47 2.06 -4.35 11.52
N VAL A 48 1.48 -5.22 10.69
CA VAL A 48 2.19 -6.30 10.01
C VAL A 48 3.28 -5.72 9.10
N MET A 49 2.98 -4.68 8.33
CA MET A 49 3.95 -4.01 7.46
C MET A 49 4.86 -3.04 8.20
N GLN A 50 4.47 -2.55 9.38
CA GLN A 50 5.28 -1.65 10.20
C GLN A 50 6.37 -2.37 11.01
N SER A 51 6.10 -3.58 11.50
CA SER A 51 7.01 -4.33 12.38
C SER A 51 8.39 -4.70 11.78
N PRO A 52 8.57 -4.96 10.46
CA PRO A 52 9.88 -5.17 9.86
C PRO A 52 10.79 -3.94 9.97
N TRP A 53 10.24 -2.73 9.87
CA TRP A 53 11.00 -1.49 9.99
C TRP A 53 11.59 -1.32 11.40
N GLN A 54 10.86 -1.76 12.42
CA GLN A 54 11.34 -1.75 13.82
C GLN A 54 12.44 -2.79 14.06
N SER A 55 12.51 -3.82 13.21
CA SER A 55 13.45 -4.93 13.33
C SER A 55 14.66 -4.79 12.41
N LEU A 56 14.77 -3.72 11.61
CA LEU A 56 15.86 -3.50 10.64
C LEU A 56 17.26 -3.66 11.25
N GLY A 57 17.52 -3.02 12.40
CA GLY A 57 18.82 -3.11 13.07
C GLY A 57 19.17 -4.53 13.53
N LYS A 58 18.16 -5.28 14.00
CA LYS A 58 18.32 -6.68 14.43
C LYS A 58 18.46 -7.63 13.24
N TRP A 59 17.81 -7.30 12.13
CA TRP A 59 17.86 -8.07 10.90
C TRP A 59 19.24 -8.05 10.27
N PHE A 60 19.93 -6.90 10.24
CA PHE A 60 21.30 -6.79 9.71
C PHE A 60 22.32 -7.74 10.38
N HIS A 61 22.04 -8.20 11.59
CA HIS A 61 22.89 -9.11 12.35
C HIS A 61 22.34 -10.55 12.40
N SER A 62 21.40 -10.89 11.52
CA SER A 62 20.72 -12.18 11.51
C SER A 62 20.87 -12.89 10.17
N ASP A 63 20.74 -14.22 10.19
CA ASP A 63 20.78 -15.06 8.98
C ASP A 63 19.45 -15.08 8.21
N GLN A 64 18.50 -14.21 8.58
CA GLN A 64 17.18 -14.17 7.93
C GLN A 64 17.26 -13.38 6.61
N PRO A 65 16.62 -13.86 5.53
CA PRO A 65 16.74 -13.26 4.20
C PRO A 65 16.13 -11.86 4.10
N THR A 66 15.07 -11.58 4.86
CA THR A 66 14.38 -10.28 4.86
C THR A 66 14.09 -9.81 6.29
N SER A 67 13.96 -8.49 6.47
CA SER A 67 13.51 -7.91 7.74
C SER A 67 12.08 -8.35 8.08
N PHE A 68 11.27 -8.67 7.06
CA PHE A 68 9.93 -9.22 7.22
C PHE A 68 9.98 -10.65 7.79
N ALA A 69 10.77 -11.53 7.20
CA ALA A 69 10.99 -12.88 7.72
C ALA A 69 11.58 -12.85 9.14
N LYS A 70 12.46 -11.88 9.41
CA LYS A 70 12.98 -11.66 10.76
C LYS A 70 11.90 -11.26 11.77
N ALA A 71 10.93 -10.45 11.37
CA ALA A 71 9.87 -9.95 12.24
C ALA A 71 8.74 -10.98 12.44
N HIS A 72 8.37 -11.70 11.39
CA HIS A 72 7.16 -12.55 11.36
C HIS A 72 7.45 -14.06 11.31
N GLY A 73 8.69 -14.45 11.05
CA GLY A 73 9.10 -15.85 10.93
C GLY A 73 8.67 -16.54 9.62
N VAL A 74 8.03 -15.81 8.70
CA VAL A 74 7.59 -16.27 7.37
C VAL A 74 7.87 -15.18 6.33
N GLU A 75 7.97 -15.57 5.06
CA GLU A 75 8.13 -14.59 3.97
C GLU A 75 6.83 -13.82 3.69
N ILE A 76 6.97 -12.62 3.11
CA ILE A 76 5.83 -11.74 2.82
C ILE A 76 4.77 -12.41 1.93
N PHE A 77 5.20 -13.14 0.89
CA PHE A 77 4.28 -13.83 -0.02
C PHE A 77 3.61 -15.05 0.62
N GLU A 78 4.27 -15.69 1.58
CA GLU A 78 3.66 -16.77 2.37
C GLU A 78 2.58 -16.22 3.30
N MET A 79 2.82 -15.05 3.90
CA MET A 79 1.82 -14.34 4.71
C MET A 79 0.63 -13.85 3.86
N ALA A 80 0.90 -13.30 2.67
CA ALA A 80 -0.10 -12.84 1.70
C ALA A 80 -1.08 -13.95 1.28
N GLY A 81 -0.63 -15.21 1.26
CA GLY A 81 -1.48 -16.36 0.99
C GLY A 81 -2.51 -16.67 2.08
N ARG A 82 -2.45 -16.02 3.25
CA ARG A 82 -3.38 -16.27 4.37
C ARG A 82 -4.70 -15.53 4.12
N PRO A 83 -5.86 -16.15 4.45
CA PRO A 83 -7.17 -15.58 4.13
C PRO A 83 -7.38 -14.14 4.62
N SER A 84 -6.87 -13.78 5.80
CA SER A 84 -7.02 -12.43 6.38
C SER A 84 -6.16 -11.35 5.70
N VAL A 85 -5.06 -11.73 5.05
CA VAL A 85 -4.11 -10.80 4.40
C VAL A 85 -4.37 -10.74 2.90
N PHE A 86 -4.79 -11.86 2.31
CA PHE A 86 -5.15 -11.98 0.90
C PHE A 86 -6.18 -10.94 0.44
N PHE A 87 -7.19 -10.62 1.26
CA PHE A 87 -8.18 -9.59 0.91
C PHE A 87 -7.56 -8.21 0.81
N ILE A 88 -6.59 -7.89 1.68
CA ILE A 88 -5.89 -6.60 1.67
C ILE A 88 -5.02 -6.51 0.41
N ASP A 89 -4.29 -7.57 0.08
CA ASP A 89 -3.44 -7.60 -1.12
C ASP A 89 -4.26 -7.55 -2.42
N ASN A 90 -5.44 -8.18 -2.45
CA ASN A 90 -6.33 -8.11 -3.62
C ASN A 90 -6.92 -6.70 -3.82
N ASP A 91 -7.29 -6.01 -2.75
CA ASP A 91 -7.77 -4.62 -2.82
C ASP A 91 -6.63 -3.66 -3.24
N VAL A 92 -5.39 -3.93 -2.82
CA VAL A 92 -4.20 -3.14 -3.18
C VAL A 92 -3.77 -3.38 -4.64
N LEU A 93 -3.71 -4.63 -5.06
CA LEU A 93 -3.21 -5.04 -6.38
C LEU A 93 -4.30 -5.02 -7.46
N GLY A 94 -5.55 -5.27 -7.09
CA GLY A 94 -6.70 -5.35 -8.00
C GLY A 94 -7.05 -4.00 -8.61
N ASP A 95 -7.04 -2.94 -7.79
CA ASP A 95 -7.42 -1.59 -8.20
C ASP A 95 -6.39 -0.98 -9.18
N GLN A 96 -5.10 -1.30 -9.01
CA GLN A 96 -4.04 -0.82 -9.91
C GLN A 96 -3.86 -1.65 -11.18
N CYS A 97 -4.20 -2.95 -11.16
CA CYS A 97 -3.94 -3.87 -12.28
C CYS A 97 -5.11 -3.97 -13.28
N LEU A 98 -6.36 -3.73 -12.87
CA LEU A 98 -7.53 -3.88 -13.76
C LEU A 98 -7.58 -2.83 -14.89
N HIS A 99 -7.10 -1.61 -14.66
CA HIS A 99 -7.07 -0.55 -15.68
C HIS A 99 -5.86 -0.59 -16.64
N ARG A 100 -4.88 -1.47 -16.39
CA ARG A 100 -3.69 -1.64 -17.24
C ARG A 100 -3.71 -2.93 -18.07
N ARG A 101 -4.80 -3.69 -18.06
CA ARG A 101 -4.94 -4.82 -18.98
C ARG A 101 -5.36 -4.32 -20.36
N PRO A 102 -4.60 -4.62 -21.45
CA PRO A 102 -5.20 -4.61 -22.77
C PRO A 102 -6.39 -5.60 -22.77
N PRO A 103 -7.41 -5.38 -23.62
CA PRO A 103 -8.53 -6.31 -23.74
C PRO A 103 -7.99 -7.73 -23.90
N ILE A 104 -8.47 -8.64 -23.06
CA ILE A 104 -8.03 -10.03 -23.02
C ILE A 104 -8.55 -10.69 -24.30
N ASP A 105 -7.72 -10.72 -25.32
CA ASP A 105 -7.87 -11.68 -26.41
C ASP A 105 -7.59 -13.06 -25.81
N ASN A 106 -8.58 -13.94 -25.91
CA ASN A 106 -8.63 -15.25 -25.28
C ASN A 106 -7.44 -16.16 -25.66
N ALA A 107 -6.27 -16.02 -25.01
CA ALA A 107 -5.22 -17.03 -24.97
C ALA A 107 -4.01 -16.58 -24.13
N THR A 108 -4.16 -16.29 -22.83
CA THR A 108 -3.01 -16.52 -21.91
C THR A 108 -3.49 -16.71 -20.48
N ALA A 109 -3.63 -17.97 -20.10
CA ALA A 109 -3.53 -18.37 -18.71
C ALA A 109 -2.07 -18.12 -18.28
N PHE A 110 -1.83 -17.09 -17.47
CA PHE A 110 -0.54 -16.96 -16.79
C PHE A 110 -0.61 -17.76 -15.50
N PHE A 111 -0.09 -18.97 -15.61
CA PHE A 111 0.37 -19.79 -14.50
C PHE A 111 1.37 -18.98 -13.68
N ILE A 112 1.11 -18.81 -12.39
CA ILE A 112 2.16 -18.54 -11.41
C ILE A 112 2.54 -19.90 -10.87
N ASP A 113 3.47 -20.57 -11.56
CA ASP A 113 4.25 -21.67 -10.99
C ASP A 113 5.68 -21.15 -10.79
N GLY A 114 6.26 -21.51 -9.65
CA GLY A 114 7.47 -20.91 -9.11
C GLY A 114 8.79 -21.23 -9.83
N ALA A 115 9.86 -20.80 -9.15
CA ALA A 115 11.30 -20.92 -9.42
C ALA A 115 11.94 -19.72 -10.15
N LEU A 116 12.63 -18.87 -9.38
CA LEU A 116 14.05 -18.99 -9.05
C LEU A 116 14.43 -18.03 -7.91
#